data_AF-A0A7I8F335-F1
#
_entry.id   AF-A0A7I8F335-F1
#
_cell.length_a   1.000
_cell.length_b   1.000
_cell.length_c   1.000
_cell.angle_alpha   90.00
_cell.angle_beta   90.00
_cell.angle_gamma   90.00
#
_symmetry.space_group_name_H-M   'P 1'
#
loop_
_entity.id
_entity.type
_entity.pdbx_description
1 polymer ?
#
loop_
_entity_poly.entity_id
_entity_poly.type
_entity_poly.pdbx_seq_one_letter_code
_entity_poly.pdbx_strand_id
1 'polypeptide(L)'
;MPENEIVASSEHTLIPISPAEKYDLVIPGAPPVKHQTLDLARHIAADPDDKRYVVATYTDTRLGRGIVTSVFPQQNGYMTLVRLPVCEFSTTDEEKALKRHRDVIVAIQQGKLKKYLQESK
;
A
#
# COMPACT_ATOMS: atom_id res chain seq x y z
N MET A 1 -35.10 -32.63 32.44
CA MET A 1 -35.62 -31.78 31.35
C MET A 1 -34.62 -30.66 31.15
N PRO A 2 -34.02 -30.50 29.97
CA PRO A 2 -32.97 -29.51 29.76
C PRO A 2 -33.57 -28.14 29.46
N GLU A 3 -33.07 -27.13 30.14
CA GLU A 3 -33.38 -25.72 29.92
C GLU A 3 -32.55 -25.26 28.71
N ASN A 4 -33.23 -24.94 27.60
CA ASN A 4 -32.61 -24.40 26.41
C ASN A 4 -32.18 -22.94 26.68
N GLU A 5 -30.90 -22.74 26.96
CA GLU A 5 -30.28 -21.42 27.02
C GLU A 5 -30.09 -20.90 25.59
N ILE A 6 -30.95 -19.95 25.20
CA ILE A 6 -30.83 -19.22 23.93
C ILE A 6 -29.69 -18.22 24.11
N VAL A 7 -28.47 -18.61 23.74
CA VAL A 7 -27.34 -17.68 23.69
C VAL A 7 -27.50 -16.84 22.42
N ALA A 8 -27.82 -15.56 22.63
CA ALA A 8 -28.02 -14.56 21.59
C ALA A 8 -26.78 -14.46 20.67
N SER A 9 -26.97 -14.74 19.39
CA SER A 9 -26.02 -14.44 18.33
C SER A 9 -25.66 -12.97 18.40
N SER A 10 -24.41 -12.67 18.79
CA SER A 10 -23.86 -11.32 18.68
C SER A 10 -23.75 -10.97 17.20
N GLU A 11 -24.70 -10.20 16.71
CA GLU A 11 -24.67 -9.65 15.35
C GLU A 11 -23.41 -8.78 15.23
N HIS A 12 -22.45 -9.23 14.43
CA HIS A 12 -21.31 -8.41 14.02
C HIS A 12 -21.85 -7.24 13.19
N THR A 13 -22.08 -6.10 13.83
CA THR A 13 -22.41 -4.85 13.15
C THR A 13 -21.27 -4.49 12.21
N LEU A 14 -21.49 -4.66 10.91
CA LEU A 14 -20.56 -4.25 9.86
C LEU A 14 -20.49 -2.72 9.87
N ILE A 15 -19.41 -2.16 10.43
CA ILE A 15 -19.16 -0.73 10.36
C ILE A 15 -18.96 -0.36 8.88
N PRO A 16 -19.81 0.50 8.29
CA PRO A 16 -19.64 0.93 6.92
C PRO A 16 -18.30 1.66 6.79
N ILE A 17 -17.45 1.16 5.89
CA ILE A 17 -16.16 1.76 5.60
C ILE A 17 -16.45 2.96 4.70
N SER A 18 -16.31 4.17 5.22
CA SER A 18 -16.29 5.37 4.37
C SER A 18 -15.14 5.21 3.37
N PRO A 19 -15.40 5.28 2.06
CA PRO A 19 -14.33 5.19 1.07
C PRO A 19 -13.36 6.35 1.29
N ALA A 20 -12.06 6.04 1.39
CA ALA A 20 -11.02 7.06 1.46
C ALA A 20 -11.12 7.99 0.24
N GLU A 21 -10.86 9.28 0.43
CA GLU A 21 -10.72 10.22 -0.69
C GLU A 21 -9.62 9.70 -1.63
N LYS A 22 -9.97 9.52 -2.91
CA LYS A 22 -9.07 8.97 -3.92
C LYS A 22 -8.36 10.14 -4.58
N TYR A 23 -7.03 10.12 -4.53
CA TYR A 23 -6.21 11.12 -5.20
C TYR A 23 -5.80 10.64 -6.60
N ASP A 24 -6.15 11.41 -7.61
CA ASP A 24 -5.63 11.24 -8.97
C ASP A 24 -4.21 11.83 -9.02
N LEU A 25 -3.25 11.07 -8.51
CA LEU A 25 -1.84 11.41 -8.62
C LEU A 25 -1.32 11.01 -10.01
N VAL A 26 -0.99 11.98 -10.85
CA VAL A 26 -0.38 11.73 -12.17
C VAL A 26 1.14 11.72 -12.03
N ILE A 27 1.77 10.59 -12.35
CA ILE A 27 3.23 10.45 -12.35
C ILE A 27 3.72 10.17 -13.79
N PRO A 28 4.58 11.03 -14.36
CA PRO A 28 5.15 10.80 -15.69
C PRO A 28 5.87 9.45 -15.77
N GLY A 29 5.52 8.65 -16.78
CA GLY A 29 6.16 7.36 -17.05
C GLY A 29 5.70 6.20 -16.16
N ALA A 30 4.73 6.39 -15.26
CA ALA A 30 4.14 5.32 -14.45
C ALA A 30 2.70 5.02 -14.94
N PRO A 31 2.39 3.77 -15.35
CA PRO A 31 1.03 3.44 -15.75
C PRO A 31 0.09 3.42 -14.53
N PRO A 32 -1.18 3.86 -14.69
CA PRO A 32 -2.14 3.85 -13.61
C PRO A 32 -2.56 2.43 -13.23
N VAL A 33 -2.81 2.18 -11.95
CA VAL A 33 -3.27 0.89 -11.43
C VAL A 33 -4.65 1.05 -10.77
N LYS A 34 -5.52 0.05 -10.90
CA LYS A 34 -6.80 0.03 -10.20
C LYS A 34 -6.56 0.07 -8.68
N HIS A 35 -7.03 1.13 -8.02
CA HIS A 35 -6.95 1.30 -6.57
C HIS A 35 -7.78 0.24 -5.84
N GLN A 36 -7.21 -0.37 -4.80
CA GLN A 36 -7.95 -1.17 -3.82
C GLN A 36 -8.60 -0.25 -2.78
N THR A 37 -9.63 -0.75 -2.08
CA THR A 37 -10.52 0.04 -1.21
C THR A 37 -9.82 0.87 -0.11
N LEU A 38 -8.57 0.55 0.23
CA LEU A 38 -7.76 1.24 1.25
C LEU A 38 -6.54 1.98 0.67
N ASP A 39 -6.31 1.90 -0.64
CA ASP A 39 -5.21 2.60 -1.28
C ASP A 39 -5.52 4.10 -1.38
N LEU A 40 -4.58 4.90 -0.89
CA LEU A 40 -4.50 6.34 -1.17
C LEU A 40 -3.85 6.58 -2.53
N ALA A 41 -2.82 5.79 -2.88
CA ALA A 41 -2.14 5.86 -4.17
C ALA A 41 -1.50 4.51 -4.52
N ARG A 42 -1.53 4.12 -5.81
CA ARG A 42 -0.84 2.93 -6.30
C ARG A 42 -0.28 3.13 -7.71
N HIS A 43 1.02 2.87 -7.86
CA HIS A 43 1.71 3.03 -9.14
C HIS A 43 2.64 1.86 -9.42
N ILE A 44 2.86 1.57 -10.69
CA ILE A 44 3.96 0.73 -11.15
C ILE A 44 5.10 1.65 -11.59
N ALA A 45 6.31 1.38 -11.09
CA ALA A 45 7.53 2.04 -11.51
C ALA A 45 8.51 0.99 -12.03
N ALA A 46 9.10 1.25 -13.20
CA ALA A 46 10.19 0.44 -13.74
C ALA A 46 11.52 1.15 -13.45
N ASP A 47 12.55 0.39 -13.06
CA ASP A 47 13.91 0.89 -13.00
C ASP A 47 14.57 0.88 -14.41
N PRO A 48 15.77 1.44 -14.56
CA PRO A 48 16.49 1.45 -15.85
C PRO A 48 16.81 0.06 -16.42
N ASP A 49 16.74 -1.00 -15.60
CA ASP A 49 16.94 -2.39 -16.02
C ASP A 49 15.59 -3.10 -16.37
N ASP A 50 14.49 -2.33 -16.49
CA ASP A 50 13.10 -2.81 -16.66
C ASP A 50 12.60 -3.71 -15.51
N LYS A 51 13.24 -3.69 -14.33
CA LYS A 51 12.67 -4.32 -13.14
C LYS A 51 11.52 -3.45 -12.65
N ARG A 52 10.36 -4.09 -12.51
CA ARG A 52 9.11 -3.40 -12.13
C ARG A 52 8.84 -3.54 -10.65
N TYR A 53 8.29 -2.48 -10.09
CA TYR A 53 7.90 -2.40 -8.69
C TYR A 53 6.50 -1.81 -8.61
N VAL A 54 5.68 -2.35 -7.70
CA VAL A 54 4.41 -1.74 -7.30
C VAL A 54 4.68 -0.93 -6.04
N VAL A 55 4.44 0.38 -6.11
CA VAL A 55 4.44 1.26 -4.95
C VAL A 55 3.00 1.49 -4.55
N ALA A 56 2.65 1.15 -3.32
CA ALA A 56 1.30 1.30 -2.78
C ALA A 56 1.35 2.09 -1.47
N THR A 57 0.55 3.15 -1.38
CA THR A 57 0.29 3.88 -0.15
C THR A 57 -1.13 3.65 0.28
N TYR A 58 -1.34 3.16 1.49
CA TYR A 58 -2.64 2.75 2.00
C TYR A 58 -2.78 3.04 3.49
N THR A 59 -4.02 3.12 3.95
CA THR A 59 -4.33 3.26 5.38
C THR A 59 -4.33 1.89 6.05
N ASP A 60 -3.57 1.77 7.15
CA ASP A 60 -3.49 0.58 7.99
C ASP A 60 -3.65 0.95 9.48
N THR A 61 -4.66 1.80 9.73
CA THR A 61 -5.01 2.29 11.06
C THR A 61 -5.55 1.19 11.96
N ARG A 62 -6.17 0.15 11.37
CA ARG A 62 -6.71 -1.00 12.10
C ARG A 62 -5.63 -1.85 12.77
N LEU A 63 -4.42 -1.89 12.20
CA LEU A 63 -3.25 -2.52 12.80
C LEU A 63 -2.34 -1.53 13.56
N GLY A 64 -2.81 -0.30 13.78
CA GLY A 64 -2.07 0.74 14.51
C GLY A 64 -0.88 1.34 13.76
N ARG A 65 -0.74 1.08 12.44
CA ARG A 65 0.43 1.49 11.64
C ARG A 65 0.27 2.87 10.98
N GLY A 66 -0.93 3.43 11.00
CA GLY A 66 -1.23 4.72 10.37
C GLY A 66 -1.36 4.58 8.85
N ILE A 67 -0.59 5.35 8.10
CA ILE A 67 -0.50 5.33 6.65
C ILE A 67 0.81 4.68 6.25
N VAL A 68 0.74 3.65 5.43
CA VAL A 68 1.88 2.82 5.04
C VAL A 68 2.16 3.00 3.56
N THR A 69 3.40 3.33 3.22
CA THR A 69 3.93 3.27 1.84
C THR A 69 4.81 2.04 1.72
N SER A 70 4.38 1.07 0.90
CA SER A 70 5.06 -0.20 0.66
C SER A 70 5.54 -0.32 -0.78
N VAL A 71 6.71 -0.93 -0.99
CA VAL A 71 7.26 -1.23 -2.32
C VAL A 71 7.33 -2.73 -2.51
N PHE A 72 6.69 -3.25 -3.56
CA PHE A 72 6.69 -4.67 -3.88
C PHE A 72 7.40 -4.90 -5.22
N PRO A 73 8.28 -5.90 -5.35
CA PRO A 73 8.80 -6.29 -6.65
C PRO A 73 7.67 -6.93 -7.46
N GLN A 74 7.46 -6.48 -8.70
CA GLN A 74 6.47 -7.07 -9.59
C GLN A 74 7.10 -8.27 -10.31
N GLN A 75 6.72 -9.47 -9.89
CA GLN A 75 7.12 -10.70 -10.58
C GLN A 75 6.13 -10.98 -11.72
N ASN A 76 6.58 -10.81 -12.96
CA ASN A 76 5.77 -11.01 -14.18
C ASN A 76 5.47 -12.51 -14.41
N GLY A 77 4.53 -13.08 -13.65
CA GLY A 77 3.97 -14.41 -13.91
C GLY A 77 4.04 -15.42 -12.77
N TYR A 78 4.64 -15.07 -11.62
CA TYR A 78 4.56 -15.94 -10.44
C TYR A 78 3.34 -15.61 -9.60
N MET A 79 2.49 -16.62 -9.39
CA MET A 79 1.36 -16.56 -8.47
C MET A 79 1.89 -16.66 -7.04
N THR A 80 2.37 -15.54 -6.50
CA THR A 80 2.94 -15.50 -5.14
C THR A 80 1.82 -15.54 -4.11
N LEU A 81 1.81 -16.58 -3.26
CA LEU A 81 0.91 -16.67 -2.09
C LEU A 81 1.15 -15.52 -1.09
N VAL A 82 2.37 -14.97 -1.07
CA VAL A 82 2.78 -13.86 -0.19
C VAL A 82 3.56 -12.83 -1.01
N ARG A 83 3.19 -11.55 -0.90
CA ARG A 83 3.97 -10.42 -1.43
C ARG A 83 4.85 -9.88 -0.33
N LEU A 84 6.15 -10.14 -0.41
CA LEU A 84 7.12 -9.56 0.51
C LEU A 84 7.51 -8.15 0.00
N PRO A 85 7.31 -7.11 0.80
CA PRO A 85 7.76 -5.77 0.45
C PRO A 85 9.29 -5.71 0.49
N VAL A 86 9.88 -4.98 -0.46
CA VAL A 86 11.29 -4.57 -0.42
C VAL A 86 11.53 -3.62 0.75
N CYS A 87 10.57 -2.73 0.99
CA CYS A 87 10.56 -1.81 2.10
C CYS A 87 9.14 -1.34 2.42
N GLU A 88 8.97 -0.87 3.65
CA GLU A 88 7.75 -0.24 4.13
C GLU A 88 8.11 0.99 4.96
N PHE A 89 7.27 2.01 4.86
CA PHE A 89 7.38 3.22 5.65
C PHE A 89 6.02 3.54 6.25
N SER A 90 5.97 3.73 7.56
CA SER A 90 4.76 4.18 8.26
C SER A 90 4.84 5.65 8.63
N THR A 91 3.73 6.36 8.52
CA THR A 91 3.56 7.72 9.02
C THR A 91 2.10 7.95 9.40
N THR A 92 1.83 8.91 10.28
CA THR A 92 0.46 9.34 10.60
C THR A 92 -0.02 10.49 9.72
N ASP A 93 0.88 11.06 8.92
CA ASP A 93 0.64 12.25 8.10
C ASP A 93 0.52 11.88 6.62
N GLU A 94 -0.64 12.17 6.04
CA GLU A 94 -0.99 11.81 4.68
C GLU A 94 -0.15 12.52 3.63
N GLU A 95 0.12 13.83 3.80
CA GLU A 95 0.94 14.58 2.86
C GLU A 95 2.37 14.04 2.85
N LYS A 96 2.91 13.68 4.02
CA LYS A 96 4.22 13.02 4.12
C LYS A 96 4.20 11.65 3.44
N ALA A 97 3.13 10.88 3.58
CA ALA A 97 3.00 9.58 2.94
C ALA A 97 3.00 9.69 1.41
N LEU A 98 2.23 10.64 0.86
CA LEU A 98 2.14 10.89 -0.58
C LEU A 98 3.42 11.50 -1.15
N LYS A 99 4.09 12.41 -0.43
CA LYS A 99 5.41 12.90 -0.81
C LYS A 99 6.40 11.75 -0.90
N ARG A 100 6.45 10.89 0.12
CA ARG A 100 7.30 9.70 0.13
C ARG A 100 6.97 8.73 -1.00
N HIS A 101 5.69 8.54 -1.31
CA HIS A 101 5.25 7.72 -2.44
C HIS A 101 5.89 8.21 -3.75
N ARG A 102 5.84 9.53 -4.01
CA ARG A 102 6.48 10.13 -5.19
C ARG A 102 7.99 9.97 -5.17
N ASP A 103 8.63 10.28 -4.05
CA ASP A 103 10.10 10.21 -3.90
C ASP A 103 10.63 8.79 -4.18
N VAL A 104 9.93 7.78 -3.67
CA VAL A 104 10.25 6.36 -3.90
C VAL A 104 10.13 5.99 -5.37
N ILE A 105 9.06 6.43 -6.05
CA ILE A 105 8.88 6.14 -7.48
C ILE A 105 9.98 6.78 -8.32
N VAL A 106 10.33 8.03 -8.03
CA VAL A 106 11.45 8.72 -8.69
C VAL A 106 12.77 7.98 -8.42
N ALA A 107 13.00 7.53 -7.18
CA ALA A 107 14.20 6.75 -6.85
C ALA A 107 14.25 5.41 -7.61
N ILE A 108 13.12 4.74 -7.82
CA ILE A 108 13.02 3.53 -8.64
C ILE A 108 13.35 3.84 -10.10
N GLN A 109 12.69 4.84 -10.68
CA GLN A 109 12.89 5.24 -12.08
C GLN A 109 14.35 5.64 -12.37
N GLN A 110 15.07 6.17 -11.38
CA GLN A 110 16.48 6.52 -11.49
C GLN A 110 17.45 5.36 -11.20
N GLY A 111 16.97 4.16 -10.86
CA GLY A 111 17.79 3.02 -10.45
C GLY A 111 18.48 3.20 -9.08
N LYS A 112 17.99 4.16 -8.28
CA LYS A 112 18.57 4.57 -6.98
C LYS A 112 17.80 4.06 -5.77
N LEU A 113 16.87 3.13 -5.95
CA LEU A 113 16.06 2.59 -4.84
C LEU A 113 16.92 2.14 -3.66
N LYS A 114 17.97 1.33 -3.87
CA LYS A 114 18.85 0.86 -2.78
C LYS A 114 19.48 2.00 -1.99
N LYS A 115 19.95 3.05 -2.68
CA LYS A 115 20.55 4.23 -2.06
C LYS A 115 19.51 5.00 -1.24
N TYR A 116 18.33 5.20 -1.80
CA TYR A 116 17.21 5.84 -1.10
C TYR A 116 16.85 5.10 0.21
N LEU A 117 16.87 3.77 0.20
CA LEU A 117 16.59 2.96 1.40
C LEU A 117 17.68 3.07 2.47
N GLN A 118 18.93 3.31 2.08
CA GLN A 118 20.04 3.50 3.03
C GLN A 118 19.95 4.87 3.71
N GLU A 119 19.51 5.91 2.99
CA GLU A 119 19.37 7.27 3.50
C GLU A 119 18.10 7.48 4.33
N SER A 120 17.12 6.57 4.22
CA SER A 120 15.82 6.66 4.88
C SER A 120 15.70 5.80 6.16
N LYS A 121 16.79 5.15 6.58
CA LYS A 121 16.90 4.45 7.88
C LYS A 121 17.45 5.39 8.94
#